data_AF-A0AAV6B6L2-F1
#
_entry.id   AF-A0AAV6B6L2-F1
#
_cell.length_a   1.000
_cell.length_b   1.000
_cell.length_c   1.000
_cell.angle_alpha   90.00
_cell.angle_beta   90.00
_cell.angle_gamma   90.00
#
_symmetry.space_group_name_H-M   'P 1'
#
loop_
_entity.id
_entity.type
_entity.pdbx_description
1 polymer ?
#
loop_
_entity_poly.entity_id
_entity_poly.type
_entity_poly.pdbx_seq_one_letter_code
_entity_poly.pdbx_strand_id
1 'polypeptide(L)'
;MEELTFESAICSDYEKLLKESQRALVTWRERSEEVLRFGLQGKSIGDELQKLQAAYATAYHRLEQHGKSCIFCQFTFGLAENATPGAVFISPRRELPA
;
A
#
# COMPACT_ATOMS: atom_id res chain seq x y z
N MET A 1 10.52 36.26 -14.44
CA MET A 1 9.55 35.62 -13.54
C MET A 1 9.99 34.18 -13.48
N GLU A 2 10.81 33.84 -12.49
CA GLU A 2 11.30 32.47 -12.32
C GLU A 2 10.13 31.61 -11.85
N GLU A 3 9.73 30.66 -12.70
CA GLU A 3 8.82 29.58 -12.31
C GLU A 3 9.55 28.74 -11.27
N LEU A 4 9.22 28.94 -10.00
CA LEU A 4 9.63 28.05 -8.92
C LEU A 4 8.89 26.73 -9.12
N THR A 5 9.44 25.84 -9.93
CA THR A 5 9.08 24.43 -9.93
C THR A 5 9.57 23.86 -8.60
N PHE A 6 8.73 23.96 -7.58
CA PHE A 6 8.87 23.17 -6.37
C PHE A 6 8.70 21.72 -6.79
N GLU A 7 9.79 21.08 -7.16
CA GLU A 7 9.88 19.62 -7.16
C GLU A 7 9.52 19.21 -5.73
N SER A 8 8.26 18.80 -5.56
CA SER A 8 7.70 18.41 -4.27
C SER A 8 8.63 17.34 -3.71
N ALA A 9 9.50 17.71 -2.78
CA ALA A 9 10.35 16.74 -2.10
C ALA A 9 9.41 15.65 -1.55
N ILE A 10 9.62 14.40 -1.93
CA ILE A 10 8.79 13.31 -1.41
C ILE A 10 9.39 12.92 -0.07
N CYS A 11 8.55 12.68 0.94
CA CYS A 11 9.03 12.15 2.21
C CYS A 11 9.73 10.81 1.96
N SER A 12 11.02 10.75 2.23
CA SER A 12 11.84 9.57 1.96
C SER A 12 11.40 8.34 2.77
N ASP A 13 10.90 8.55 3.99
CA ASP A 13 10.38 7.47 4.83
C ASP A 13 9.02 6.96 4.33
N TYR A 14 8.14 7.86 3.89
CA TYR A 14 6.91 7.47 3.19
C TYR A 14 7.22 6.66 1.93
N GLU A 15 8.20 7.09 1.12
CA GLU A 15 8.60 6.38 -0.10
C GLU A 15 9.13 4.96 0.21
N LYS A 16 9.93 4.81 1.26
CA LYS A 16 10.40 3.48 1.72
C LYS A 16 9.23 2.60 2.14
N LEU A 17 8.33 3.12 2.99
CA LEU A 17 7.15 2.39 3.47
C LEU A 17 6.22 2.02 2.30
N LEU A 18 6.11 2.88 1.29
CA LEU A 18 5.33 2.62 0.09
C LEU A 18 5.95 1.48 -0.71
N LYS A 19 7.27 1.51 -0.94
CA LYS A 19 8.00 0.43 -1.62
C LYS A 19 7.90 -0.90 -0.85
N GLU A 20 7.92 -0.87 0.48
CA GLU A 20 7.69 -2.07 1.31
C GLU A 20 6.27 -2.62 1.16
N SER A 21 5.26 -1.75 1.28
CA SER A 21 3.85 -2.14 1.12
C SER A 21 3.57 -2.70 -0.28
N GLN A 22 4.11 -2.08 -1.33
CA GLN A 22 3.94 -2.53 -2.71
C GLN A 22 4.61 -3.88 -2.95
N ARG A 23 5.82 -4.10 -2.44
CA ARG A 23 6.50 -5.40 -2.54
C ARG A 23 5.67 -6.50 -1.87
N ALA A 24 5.18 -6.27 -0.65
CA ALA A 24 4.34 -7.24 0.04
C ALA A 24 3.01 -7.53 -0.70
N LEU A 25 2.40 -6.52 -1.31
CA LEU A 25 1.20 -6.67 -2.15
C LEU A 25 1.46 -7.56 -3.37
N VAL A 26 2.54 -7.28 -4.09
CA VAL A 26 2.93 -8.05 -5.29
C VAL A 26 3.16 -9.51 -4.92
N THR A 27 3.94 -9.78 -3.87
CA THR A 27 4.18 -11.16 -3.41
C THR A 27 2.89 -11.88 -3.03
N TRP A 28 1.98 -11.23 -2.29
CA TRP A 28 0.70 -11.84 -1.94
C TRP A 28 -0.18 -12.10 -3.17
N ARG A 29 -0.23 -11.17 -4.13
CA ARG A 29 -1.03 -11.31 -5.35
C ARG A 29 -0.49 -12.41 -6.26
N GLU A 30 0.81 -12.40 -6.55
CA GLU A 30 1.45 -13.41 -7.40
C GLU A 30 1.23 -14.82 -6.84
N ARG A 31 1.38 -14.98 -5.52
CA ARG A 31 1.12 -16.27 -4.86
C ARG A 31 -0.35 -16.66 -4.92
N SER A 32 -1.27 -15.72 -4.73
CA SER A 32 -2.71 -15.97 -4.83
C SER A 32 -3.12 -16.38 -6.25
N GLU A 33 -2.57 -15.72 -7.27
CA GLU A 33 -2.77 -16.06 -8.68
C GLU A 33 -2.20 -17.44 -9.02
N GLU A 34 -1.02 -17.78 -8.49
CA GLU A 34 -0.43 -19.11 -8.65
C GLU A 34 -1.31 -20.20 -8.05
N VAL A 35 -1.79 -19.99 -6.82
CA VAL A 35 -2.70 -20.91 -6.12
C VAL A 35 -3.97 -21.13 -6.92
N LEU A 36 -4.58 -20.05 -7.43
CA LEU A 36 -5.76 -20.12 -8.28
C LEU A 36 -5.48 -20.89 -9.59
N ARG A 37 -4.40 -20.52 -10.29
CA ARG A 37 -4.05 -21.06 -11.60
C ARG A 37 -3.77 -22.56 -11.58
N PHE A 38 -3.12 -23.05 -10.52
CA PHE A 38 -2.78 -24.46 -10.38
C PHE A 38 -3.75 -25.25 -9.49
N GLY A 39 -4.80 -24.61 -8.98
CA GLY A 39 -5.76 -25.24 -8.07
C GLY A 39 -5.09 -25.78 -6.81
N LEU A 40 -4.07 -25.07 -6.30
CA LEU A 40 -3.37 -25.50 -5.08
C LEU A 40 -4.30 -25.37 -3.89
N GLN A 41 -4.35 -26.41 -3.06
CA GLN A 41 -5.25 -26.47 -1.91
C GLN A 41 -4.54 -27.13 -0.73
N GLY A 42 -5.12 -26.95 0.45
CA GLY A 42 -4.63 -27.51 1.70
C GLY A 42 -4.23 -26.46 2.71
N LYS A 43 -4.15 -26.88 3.97
CA LYS A 43 -3.93 -25.98 5.10
C LYS A 43 -2.62 -25.20 4.98
N SER A 44 -1.53 -25.82 4.51
CA SER A 44 -0.24 -25.15 4.34
C SER A 44 -0.31 -23.98 3.36
N ILE A 45 -1.04 -24.14 2.25
CA ILE A 45 -1.24 -23.08 1.26
C ILE A 45 -2.08 -21.95 1.85
N GLY A 46 -3.14 -22.28 2.59
CA GLY A 46 -3.95 -21.29 3.31
C GLY A 46 -3.13 -20.51 4.33
N ASP A 47 -2.35 -21.20 5.17
CA ASP A 47 -1.48 -20.59 6.18
C ASP A 47 -0.41 -19.68 5.55
N GLU A 48 0.14 -20.07 4.40
CA GLU A 48 1.09 -19.26 3.62
C GLU A 48 0.43 -17.98 3.09
N LEU A 49 -0.72 -18.09 2.42
CA LEU A 49 -1.46 -16.95 1.90
C LEU A 49 -1.87 -15.98 3.01
N GLN A 50 -2.31 -16.50 4.16
CA GLN A 50 -2.69 -15.68 5.31
C GLN A 50 -1.47 -14.92 5.88
N LYS A 51 -0.29 -15.56 5.93
CA LYS A 51 0.95 -14.87 6.35
C LYS A 51 1.34 -13.75 5.38
N LEU A 52 1.26 -14.00 4.07
CA LEU A 52 1.54 -12.98 3.05
C LEU A 52 0.56 -11.81 3.11
N GLN A 53 -0.73 -12.12 3.27
CA GLN A 53 -1.77 -11.10 3.45
C GLN A 53 -1.53 -10.27 4.72
N ALA A 54 -1.18 -10.91 5.84
CA ALA A 54 -0.86 -10.22 7.09
C ALA A 54 0.38 -9.33 6.96
N ALA A 55 1.40 -9.77 6.21
CA ALA A 55 2.59 -8.98 5.93
C ALA A 55 2.24 -7.71 5.12
N TYR A 56 1.43 -7.86 4.06
CA TYR A 56 0.93 -6.71 3.30
C TYR A 56 0.12 -5.75 4.17
N ALA A 57 -0.86 -6.26 4.92
CA ALA A 57 -1.70 -5.44 5.79
C ALA A 57 -0.87 -4.66 6.82
N THR A 58 0.16 -5.29 7.39
CA THR A 58 1.07 -4.64 8.34
C THR A 58 1.90 -3.54 7.69
N ALA A 59 2.48 -3.80 6.52
CA ALA A 59 3.27 -2.81 5.79
C ALA A 59 2.41 -1.61 5.36
N TYR A 60 1.21 -1.87 4.85
CA TYR A 60 0.25 -0.83 4.48
C TYR A 60 -0.20 -0.01 5.70
N HIS A 61 -0.48 -0.65 6.83
CA HIS A 61 -0.86 0.06 8.05
C HIS A 61 0.26 1.00 8.52
N ARG A 62 1.53 0.59 8.45
CA ARG A 62 2.68 1.46 8.79
C ARG A 62 2.76 2.67 7.86
N LEU A 63 2.57 2.47 6.56
CA LEU A 63 2.51 3.55 5.57
C LEU A 63 1.37 4.54 5.90
N GLU A 64 0.17 4.03 6.19
CA GLU A 64 -1.00 4.84 6.53
C GLU A 64 -0.77 5.65 7.82
N GLN A 65 -0.23 5.00 8.85
CA GLN A 65 0.13 5.65 10.11
C GLN A 65 1.20 6.73 9.92
N HIS A 66 2.20 6.48 9.07
CA HIS A 66 3.20 7.48 8.73
C HIS A 66 2.58 8.68 8.01
N GLY A 67 1.72 8.46 7.02
CA GLY A 67 1.01 9.54 6.33
C GLY A 67 0.17 10.41 7.28
N LYS A 68 -0.41 9.79 8.32
CA LYS A 68 -1.20 10.48 9.36
C LYS A 68 -0.37 11.18 10.44
N SER A 69 0.90 10.83 10.63
CA SER A 69 1.72 11.35 11.74
C SER A 69 2.90 12.22 11.29
N CYS A 70 3.38 12.02 10.06
CA CYS A 70 4.47 12.79 9.50
C CYS A 70 3.97 14.17 9.05
N ILE A 71 4.44 15.21 9.74
CA ILE A 71 4.10 16.61 9.45
C ILE A 71 4.34 16.93 7.97
N PHE A 72 5.47 16.48 7.43
CA PHE A 72 5.80 16.69 6.02
C PHE A 72 4.77 16.04 5.09
N CYS A 73 4.40 14.77 5.35
CA CYS A 73 3.36 14.10 4.59
C CYS A 73 2.00 14.79 4.72
N GLN A 74 1.60 15.19 5.93
CA GLN A 74 0.36 15.93 6.17
C GLN A 74 0.31 17.24 5.38
N PHE A 75 1.42 18.00 5.36
CA PHE A 75 1.52 19.22 4.54
C PHE A 75 1.41 18.90 3.05
N THR A 76 2.15 17.90 2.55
CA THR A 76 2.08 17.52 1.12
C THR A 76 0.70 16.98 0.71
N PHE A 77 0.02 16.21 1.56
CA PHE A 77 -1.33 15.73 1.29
C PHE A 77 -2.36 16.85 1.38
N GLY A 78 -2.26 17.74 2.38
CA GLY A 78 -3.14 18.91 2.49
C GLY A 78 -2.98 19.90 1.33
N LEU A 79 -1.80 19.97 0.71
CA LEU A 79 -1.60 20.71 -0.55
C LEU A 79 -2.25 19.98 -1.75
N ALA A 80 -2.23 18.64 -1.77
CA ALA A 80 -2.87 17.82 -2.80
C ALA A 80 -4.41 17.79 -2.72
N GLU A 81 -4.99 17.92 -1.52
CA GLU A 81 -6.45 17.96 -1.31
C GLU A 81 -7.13 19.20 -1.94
N ASN A 82 -6.36 20.25 -2.22
CA ASN A 82 -6.81 21.42 -2.97
C ASN A 82 -6.71 21.24 -4.50
N ALA A 83 -6.22 20.08 -4.96
CA ALA A 83 -6.07 19.71 -6.37
C ALA A 83 -6.77 18.36 -6.66
N THR A 84 -8.11 18.38 -6.65
CA THR A 84 -9.05 17.34 -7.15
C THR A 84 -9.14 15.98 -6.42
N PRO A 85 -10.37 15.46 -6.19
CA PRO A 85 -10.61 14.18 -5.52
C PRO A 85 -10.62 13.02 -6.53
N GLY A 86 -9.83 11.97 -6.30
CA GLY A 86 -9.92 10.78 -7.14
C GLY A 86 -8.79 9.77 -7.05
N ALA A 87 -8.24 9.49 -5.87
CA ALA A 87 -7.39 8.31 -5.69
C ALA A 87 -8.22 7.21 -5.02
N VAL A 88 -8.54 6.19 -5.82
CA VAL A 88 -9.34 5.01 -5.45
C VAL A 88 -8.71 4.32 -4.24
N PHE A 89 -9.30 4.55 -3.07
CA PHE A 89 -9.00 3.81 -1.83
C PHE A 89 -9.54 2.38 -1.93
N ILE A 90 -8.74 1.45 -2.46
CA ILE A 90 -9.05 0.02 -2.32
C ILE A 90 -8.49 -0.45 -0.98
N SER A 91 -9.35 -0.45 0.03
CA SER A 91 -9.05 -1.05 1.34
C SER A 91 -8.78 -2.55 1.19
N PRO A 92 -7.70 -3.09 1.80
CA PRO A 92 -7.38 -4.52 1.77
C PRO A 92 -8.46 -5.44 2.36
N ARG A 93 -9.42 -4.88 3.10
CA ARG A 93 -10.43 -5.60 3.85
C ARG A 93 -11.71 -5.91 3.07
N ARG A 94 -11.94 -5.29 1.90
CA ARG A 94 -13.22 -5.39 1.19
C ARG A 94 -13.36 -6.58 0.26
N GLU A 95 -12.29 -7.31 -0.03
CA GLU A 95 -12.29 -8.35 -1.06
C GLU A 95 -12.16 -9.79 -0.52
N LEU A 96 -12.60 -10.02 0.72
CA LEU A 96 -12.74 -11.38 1.25
C LEU A 96 -14.18 -11.86 1.01
N PRO A 97 -14.42 -12.83 0.11
CA PRO A 97 -15.64 -13.63 0.17
C PRO A 97 -15.63 -14.47 1.47
N ALA A 98 -16.82 -14.63 2.05
CA ALA A 98 -17.09 -15.35 3.29
C ALA A 98 -16.76 -16.84 3.20
#